data_AF-A0A4Q3R160-F1
#
_entry.id   AF-A0A4Q3R160-F1
#
_cell.length_a   1.000
_cell.length_b   1.000
_cell.length_c   1.000
_cell.angle_alpha   90.00
_cell.angle_beta   90.00
_cell.angle_gamma   90.00
#
_symmetry.space_group_name_H-M   'P 1'
#
loop_
_entity.id
_entity.type
_entity.pdbx_description
1 polymer ?
#
loop_
_entity_poly.entity_id
_entity_poly.type
_entity_poly.pdbx_seq_one_letter_code
_entity_poly.pdbx_strand_id
1 'polypeptide(L)' 'EDLEIPERFDYQRIISLGAEAREKLTRVRPKTLGQASRISGINPSDVQILMVYMGR' A
#
# COMPACT_ATOMS: atom_id res chain seq x y z
N GLU A 1 7.15 -3.07 12.10
CA GLU A 1 5.83 -3.33 11.47
C GLU A 1 4.87 -2.16 11.70
N ASP A 2 5.42 -0.95 11.86
CA ASP A 2 4.79 0.16 12.60
C ASP A 2 4.61 1.42 11.73
N LEU A 3 4.70 1.26 10.40
CA LEU A 3 4.48 2.37 9.49
C LEU A 3 3.01 2.47 9.20
N GLU A 4 2.35 3.34 9.95
CA GLU A 4 0.93 3.57 9.87
C GLU A 4 0.54 4.17 8.53
N ILE A 5 -0.45 3.57 7.89
CA ILE A 5 -1.05 4.11 6.68
C ILE A 5 -2.29 4.91 7.12
N PRO A 6 -2.39 6.20 6.76
CA PRO A 6 -3.55 7.01 7.11
C PRO A 6 -4.85 6.38 6.62
N GLU A 7 -5.91 6.43 7.42
CA GLU A 7 -7.20 5.81 7.08
C GLU A 7 -7.83 6.40 5.80
N ARG A 8 -7.50 7.65 5.49
CA ARG A 8 -7.94 8.37 4.28
C ARG A 8 -6.92 8.33 3.14
N PHE A 9 -5.95 7.42 3.20
CA PHE A 9 -4.95 7.29 2.16
C PHE A 9 -5.58 6.81 0.85
N ASP A 10 -5.32 7.56 -0.22
CA ASP A 10 -5.90 7.29 -1.54
C ASP A 10 -4.88 6.55 -2.42
N TYR A 11 -4.96 5.22 -2.38
CA TYR A 11 -4.12 4.34 -3.20
C TYR A 11 -4.33 4.54 -4.71
N GLN A 12 -5.47 5.10 -5.14
CA GLN A 12 -5.77 5.31 -6.56
C GLN A 12 -4.91 6.41 -7.17
N ARG A 13 -4.37 7.32 -6.34
CA ARG A 13 -3.46 8.40 -6.80
C ARG A 13 -2.06 7.91 -7.12
N ILE A 14 -1.70 6.70 -6.73
CA ILE A 14 -0.37 6.16 -6.92
C ILE A 14 -0.33 5.42 -8.25
N ILE A 15 0.06 6.15 -9.30
CA ILE A 15 0.11 5.66 -10.68
C ILE A 15 1.12 4.51 -10.81
N SER A 16 2.20 4.54 -10.03
CA SER A 16 3.25 3.52 -10.02
C SER A 16 2.84 2.18 -9.40
N LEU A 17 1.74 2.12 -8.61
CA LEU A 17 1.21 0.84 -8.15
C LEU A 17 0.59 0.06 -9.31
N GLY A 18 0.65 -1.27 -9.26
CA GLY A 18 -0.12 -2.10 -10.17
C GLY A 18 -1.63 -1.91 -9.98
N ALA A 19 -2.43 -2.21 -11.01
CA ALA A 19 -3.89 -2.17 -10.90
C ALA A 19 -4.41 -3.12 -9.81
N GLU A 20 -3.86 -4.34 -9.76
CA GLU A 20 -4.17 -5.34 -8.73
C GLU A 20 -3.82 -4.84 -7.32
N ALA A 21 -2.63 -4.24 -7.16
CA ALA A 21 -2.21 -3.71 -5.87
C ALA A 21 -3.12 -2.58 -5.41
N ARG A 22 -3.44 -1.61 -6.29
CA ARG A 22 -4.40 -0.54 -5.99
C ARG A 22 -5.76 -1.08 -5.56
N GLU A 23 -6.31 -2.04 -6.30
CA GLU A 23 -7.61 -2.63 -5.99
C GLU A 23 -7.58 -3.32 -4.62
N LYS A 24 -6.59 -4.18 -4.37
CA LYS A 24 -6.45 -4.92 -3.12
C LYS A 24 -6.21 -4.01 -1.92
N LEU A 25 -5.32 -3.03 -2.04
CA LEU A 25 -5.04 -2.06 -0.97
C LEU A 25 -6.25 -1.17 -0.69
N THR A 26 -6.97 -0.73 -1.73
CA THR A 26 -8.20 0.07 -1.57
C THR A 26 -9.31 -0.73 -0.89
N ARG A 27 -9.42 -2.03 -1.20
CA ARG A 27 -10.43 -2.93 -0.62
C ARG A 27 -10.11 -3.34 0.82
N VAL A 28 -8.86 -3.73 1.10
CA VAL A 28 -8.45 -4.23 2.41
C VAL A 28 -8.20 -3.09 3.40
N ARG A 29 -7.69 -1.95 2.92
CA ARG A 29 -7.29 -0.79 3.74
C ARG A 29 -6.40 -1.20 4.94
N PRO A 30 -5.21 -1.74 4.69
CA PRO A 30 -4.29 -2.10 5.76
C PRO A 30 -3.95 -0.87 6.61
N LYS A 31 -3.84 -1.06 7.92
CA LYS A 31 -3.47 0.01 8.86
C LYS A 31 -1.97 0.27 8.90
N THR A 32 -1.16 -0.69 8.48
CA THR A 32 0.30 -0.56 8.44
C THR A 32 0.88 -1.16 7.17
N LEU A 33 2.09 -0.73 6.79
CA LEU A 33 2.82 -1.34 5.67
C LEU A 33 3.14 -2.83 5.91
N GLY A 34 3.32 -3.23 7.17
CA GLY A 34 3.49 -4.64 7.53
C GLY A 34 2.23 -5.47 7.31
N GLN A 35 1.04 -4.88 7.47
CA GLN A 35 -0.21 -5.53 7.06
C GLN A 35 -0.33 -5.58 5.54
N ALA A 36 0.02 -4.48 4.84
CA ALA A 36 -0.03 -4.40 3.39
C ALA A 36 0.81 -5.50 2.73
N SER A 37 2.03 -5.76 3.24
CA SER A 37 2.94 -6.77 2.70
C SER A 37 2.45 -8.21 2.84
N ARG A 38 1.48 -8.47 3.73
CA ARG A 38 0.90 -9.81 3.92
C ARG A 38 -0.36 -10.04 3.08
N ILE A 39 -0.84 -9.02 2.37
CA ILE A 39 -1.99 -9.15 1.47
C ILE A 39 -1.55 -9.98 0.26
N SER A 40 -2.26 -11.07 -0.01
CA SER A 40 -1.96 -11.93 -1.16
C SER A 40 -1.99 -11.13 -2.47
N GLY A 41 -0.92 -11.25 -3.26
CA GLY A 41 -0.71 -10.52 -4.53
C GLY A 41 -0.32 -9.05 -4.35
N ILE A 42 0.11 -8.64 -3.16
CA ILE A 42 0.94 -7.44 -2.97
C ILE A 42 2.41 -7.89 -3.00
N ASN A 43 3.19 -7.29 -3.88
CA ASN A 43 4.60 -7.62 -4.02
C ASN A 43 5.46 -6.69 -3.14
N PRO A 44 6.69 -7.09 -2.81
CA PRO A 44 7.62 -6.23 -2.08
C PRO A 44 7.81 -4.85 -2.74
N SER A 45 7.80 -4.79 -4.08
CA SER A 45 7.92 -3.54 -4.85
C SER A 45 6.75 -2.57 -4.60
N ASP A 46 5.52 -3.08 -4.42
CA ASP A 46 4.36 -2.24 -4.12
C ASP A 46 4.51 -1.58 -2.75
N VAL A 47 5.05 -2.32 -1.78
CA VAL A 47 5.33 -1.81 -0.42
C VAL A 47 6.43 -0.75 -0.46
N GLN A 48 7.46 -0.93 -1.29
CA GLN A 48 8.50 0.07 -1.51
C GLN A 48 7.92 1.36 -2.12
N ILE A 49 7.03 1.24 -3.10
CA ILE A 49 6.34 2.38 -3.70
C ILE A 49 5.54 3.15 -2.64
N LEU A 50 4.82 2.45 -1.76
CA LEU A 50 4.09 3.07 -0.66
C LEU A 50 5.03 3.80 0.31
N MET A 51 6.18 3.21 0.65
CA MET A 51 7.19 3.87 1.49
C MET A 51 7.68 5.18 0.88
N VAL A 52 8.10 5.15 -0.39
CA VAL A 52 8.59 6.33 -1.12
C VAL A 52 7.50 7.40 -1.21
N TYR A 53 6.27 7.01 -1.54
CA TYR A 53 5.15 7.95 -1.65
C TYR A 53 4.80 8.61 -0.31
N MET A 54 4.99 7.90 0.81
CA MET A 54 4.82 8.43 2.16
C MET A 54 6.03 9.26 2.64
N GLY A 55 7.01 9.53 1.78
CA GLY A 55 8.15 10.39 2.06
C GLY A 55 9.27 9.69 2.84
N ARG A 56 9.50 8.39 2.59
CA ARG A 56 10.58 7.60 3.19
C ARG A 56 11.54 7.04 2.15
#